data_AF-A0A8F4KIG6-F1
#
_entry.id   AF-A0A8F4KIG6-F1
#
_cell.length_a   1.000
_cell.length_b   1.000
_cell.length_c   1.000
_cell.angle_alpha   90.00
_cell.angle_beta   90.00
_cell.angle_gamma   90.00
#
_symmetry.space_group_name_H-M   'P 1'
#
loop_
_entity.id
_entity.type
_entity.pdbx_description
1 polymer ?
#
loop_
_entity_poly.entity_id
_entity_poly.type
_entity_poly.pdbx_seq_one_letter_code
_entity_poly.pdbx_strand_id
1 'polypeptide(L)'
;MWVYKHESHKLYRDDEYITDTGYSGKGEHKDRHSSQYIRDKSPIPVGRYEITAPFPHPKTGRYSMRLNPVAGTSVGGRDGFMIHGDRMLRVEHP
;
A
#
# COMPACT_ATOMS: atom_id res chain seq x y z
N MET A 1 -3.44 13.38 -9.11
CA MET A 1 -2.47 12.26 -9.12
C MET A 1 -2.07 11.95 -7.69
N TRP A 2 -2.05 10.69 -7.28
CA TRP A 2 -1.56 10.29 -5.96
C TRP A 2 -0.12 9.78 -6.05
N VAL A 3 0.73 10.18 -5.12
CA VAL A 3 2.12 9.70 -5.02
C VAL A 3 2.41 9.28 -3.59
N TYR A 4 2.77 8.02 -3.39
CA TYR A 4 3.23 7.51 -2.11
C TYR A 4 4.70 7.13 -2.18
N LYS A 5 5.51 7.72 -1.31
CA LYS A 5 6.95 7.48 -1.19
C LYS A 5 7.21 6.63 0.04
N HIS A 6 7.10 5.30 -0.10
CA HIS A 6 7.11 4.37 1.03
C HIS A 6 8.32 4.52 1.97
N GLU A 7 9.55 4.70 1.45
CA GLU A 7 10.76 4.87 2.29
C GLU A 7 10.69 6.11 3.20
N SER A 8 9.92 7.12 2.80
CA SER A 8 9.72 8.36 3.57
C SER A 8 8.34 8.45 4.22
N HIS A 9 7.48 7.45 3.99
CA HIS A 9 6.07 7.40 4.42
C HIS A 9 5.16 8.51 3.85
N LYS A 10 5.70 9.40 3.01
CA LYS A 10 4.97 10.59 2.53
C LYS A 10 3.98 10.24 1.43
N LEU A 11 2.75 10.72 1.61
CA LEU A 11 1.67 10.69 0.64
C LEU A 11 1.41 12.11 0.13
N TYR A 12 1.25 12.22 -1.18
CA TYR A 12 0.95 13.46 -1.88
C TYR A 12 -0.27 13.29 -2.78
N ARG A 13 -1.01 14.39 -2.99
CA ARG A 13 -2.03 14.52 -4.02
C ARG A 13 -1.73 15.76 -4.84
N ASP A 14 -1.47 15.57 -6.13
CA ASP A 14 -1.17 16.69 -7.04
C ASP A 14 -0.07 17.61 -6.50
N ASP A 15 1.02 16.98 -6.03
CA ASP A 15 2.18 17.59 -5.36
C ASP A 15 1.93 18.23 -3.98
N GLU A 16 0.67 18.29 -3.53
CA GLU A 16 0.31 18.71 -2.17
C GLU A 16 0.59 17.59 -1.16
N TYR A 17 1.29 17.92 -0.07
CA TYR A 17 1.56 16.99 1.03
C TYR A 17 0.28 16.66 1.80
N ILE A 18 -0.01 15.37 1.99
CA ILE A 18 -1.21 14.89 2.69
C ILE A 18 -0.87 14.37 4.09
N THR A 19 0.11 13.47 4.19
CA THR A 19 0.51 12.83 5.46
C THR A 19 1.82 12.06 5.28
N ASP A 20 2.43 11.65 6.39
CA ASP A 20 3.62 10.80 6.50
C ASP A 20 3.39 9.55 7.38
N THR A 21 2.13 9.16 7.57
CA THR A 21 1.76 8.05 8.47
C THR A 21 1.54 6.71 7.78
N GLY A 22 1.60 6.68 6.44
CA GLY A 22 1.38 5.46 5.66
C GLY A 22 2.56 4.49 5.76
N TYR A 23 2.28 3.19 5.61
CA TYR A 23 3.33 2.16 5.58
C TYR A 23 3.01 1.04 4.60
N SER A 24 4.04 0.29 4.18
CA SER A 24 3.91 -0.87 3.31
C SER A 24 4.93 -1.96 3.64
N GLY A 25 4.51 -3.23 3.59
CA GLY A 25 5.33 -4.36 4.05
C GLY A 25 5.31 -4.54 5.58
N LYS A 26 6.11 -5.47 6.08
CA LYS A 26 6.15 -5.88 7.49
C LYS A 26 7.54 -6.32 7.94
N GLY A 27 7.79 -6.25 9.26
CA GLY A 27 9.06 -6.67 9.86
C GLY A 27 10.26 -5.94 9.23
N GLU A 28 11.34 -6.67 8.98
CA GLU A 28 12.58 -6.14 8.40
C GLU A 28 12.46 -5.65 6.94
N HIS A 29 11.32 -5.94 6.30
CA HIS A 29 11.02 -5.50 4.93
C HIS A 29 10.10 -4.29 4.89
N LYS A 30 9.62 -3.82 6.05
CA LYS A 30 8.72 -2.66 6.12
C LYS A 30 9.39 -1.44 5.49
N ASP A 31 8.70 -0.82 4.54
CA ASP A 31 9.06 0.41 3.83
C ASP A 31 10.41 0.37 3.08
N ARG A 32 10.97 -0.83 2.85
CA ARG A 32 12.30 -1.02 2.25
C ARG A 32 12.24 -1.27 0.74
N HIS A 33 12.72 -0.33 -0.08
CA HIS A 33 12.70 -0.45 -1.55
C HIS A 33 13.41 -1.69 -2.06
N SER A 34 14.58 -2.00 -1.52
CA SER A 34 15.39 -3.15 -1.93
C SER A 34 14.69 -4.50 -1.71
N SER A 35 13.65 -4.54 -0.87
CA SER A 35 12.86 -5.75 -0.60
C SER A 35 11.64 -5.89 -1.50
N GLN A 36 11.30 -4.92 -2.35
CA GLN A 36 9.99 -4.80 -3.03
C GLN A 36 9.52 -6.00 -3.86
N TYR A 37 10.39 -6.96 -4.19
CA TYR A 37 10.00 -8.18 -4.92
C TYR A 37 9.83 -9.41 -4.02
N ILE A 38 10.01 -9.28 -2.70
CA ILE A 38 9.79 -10.37 -1.74
C ILE A 38 8.29 -10.53 -1.50
N ARG A 39 7.74 -11.67 -1.91
CA ARG A 39 6.32 -12.00 -1.78
C ARG A 39 5.84 -11.93 -0.31
N ASP A 40 4.63 -11.41 -0.10
CA ASP A 40 3.88 -11.35 1.18
C ASP A 40 4.53 -10.62 2.37
N LYS A 41 5.73 -10.07 2.21
CA LYS A 41 6.45 -9.38 3.29
C LYS A 41 6.82 -7.94 2.98
N SER A 42 7.03 -7.63 1.71
CA SER A 42 7.65 -6.38 1.30
C SER A 42 6.64 -5.32 0.82
N PRO A 43 7.10 -4.08 0.65
CA PRO A 43 6.28 -2.99 0.15
C PRO A 43 5.69 -3.32 -1.22
N ILE A 44 4.68 -2.56 -1.61
CA ILE A 44 4.18 -2.55 -2.99
C ILE A 44 5.34 -2.10 -3.92
N PRO A 45 5.62 -2.81 -5.02
CA PRO A 45 6.66 -2.42 -5.97
C PRO A 45 6.48 -0.99 -6.48
N VAL A 46 7.58 -0.26 -6.66
CA VAL A 46 7.53 1.10 -7.20
C VAL A 46 7.06 1.05 -8.64
N GLY A 47 6.11 1.92 -8.97
CA GLY A 47 5.57 2.03 -10.31
C GLY A 47 4.28 2.82 -10.34
N ARG A 48 3.60 2.77 -11.48
CA ARG A 48 2.28 3.39 -11.68
C ARG A 48 1.18 2.35 -11.54
N TYR A 49 0.11 2.76 -10.90
CA TYR A 49 -1.04 1.89 -10.62
C TYR A 49 -2.33 2.65 -10.88
N GLU A 50 -3.33 1.93 -11.37
CA GLU A 50 -4.72 2.36 -11.30
C GLU A 50 -5.28 1.98 -9.92
N ILE A 51 -5.93 2.95 -9.27
CA ILE A 51 -6.63 2.75 -8.00
C ILE A 51 -8.10 2.48 -8.32
N THR A 52 -8.61 1.32 -7.94
CA THR A 52 -10.02 0.99 -8.15
C THR A 52 -10.94 1.65 -7.13
N ALA A 53 -12.25 1.63 -7.38
CA ALA A 53 -13.24 1.96 -6.38
C ALA A 53 -13.07 1.12 -5.10
N PRO A 54 -13.46 1.65 -3.92
CA PRO A 54 -13.45 0.90 -2.67
C PRO A 54 -14.35 -0.34 -2.71
N PHE A 55 -13.92 -1.42 -2.07
CA PHE A 55 -14.66 -2.67 -1.91
C PHE A 55 -14.43 -3.28 -0.52
N PRO A 56 -15.37 -4.08 -0.01
CA PRO A 56 -15.19 -4.81 1.23
C PRO A 56 -14.23 -6.00 1.03
N HIS A 57 -13.23 -6.11 1.91
CA HIS A 57 -12.30 -7.24 1.91
C HIS A 57 -12.23 -7.88 3.31
N PRO A 58 -12.25 -9.22 3.41
CA PRO A 58 -12.38 -9.91 4.70
C PRO A 58 -11.23 -9.65 5.67
N LYS A 59 -10.05 -9.25 5.19
CA LYS A 59 -8.86 -9.01 6.04
C LYS A 59 -8.62 -7.52 6.36
N THR A 60 -9.12 -6.62 5.52
CA THR A 60 -8.70 -5.20 5.51
C THR A 60 -9.88 -4.23 5.59
N GLY A 61 -11.10 -4.75 5.74
CA GLY A 61 -12.29 -3.96 6.05
C GLY A 61 -13.02 -3.40 4.82
N ARG A 62 -13.97 -2.49 5.08
CA ARG A 62 -14.94 -1.98 4.08
C ARG A 62 -14.33 -1.09 2.99
N TYR A 63 -13.19 -0.47 3.27
CA TYR A 63 -12.57 0.52 2.39
C TYR A 63 -11.20 0.03 1.91
N SER A 64 -11.20 -1.11 1.23
CA SER A 64 -10.02 -1.59 0.50
C SER A 64 -10.12 -1.14 -0.95
N MET A 65 -9.01 -0.74 -1.56
CA MET A 65 -8.93 -0.36 -2.98
C MET A 65 -7.82 -1.18 -3.65
N ARG A 66 -8.07 -1.78 -4.81
CA ARG A 66 -7.04 -2.52 -5.54
C ARG A 66 -6.07 -1.55 -6.21
N LEU A 67 -4.82 -1.98 -6.30
CA LEU A 67 -3.79 -1.34 -7.12
C LEU A 67 -3.47 -2.25 -8.30
N ASN A 68 -3.96 -1.88 -9.47
CA ASN A 68 -3.68 -2.59 -10.70
C ASN A 68 -2.45 -1.97 -11.36
N PRO A 69 -1.35 -2.72 -11.56
CA PRO A 69 -0.16 -2.17 -12.20
C PRO A 69 -0.47 -1.79 -13.65
N VAL A 70 -0.10 -0.57 -14.04
CA VAL A 70 -0.19 -0.17 -15.45
C VAL A 70 0.97 -0.77 -16.25
N ALA A 71 0.84 -0.79 -17.58
CA ALA A 71 1.90 -1.26 -18.47
C ALA A 71 3.24 -0.56 -18.16
N GLY A 72 4.31 -1.35 -18.00
CA GLY A 72 5.64 -0.87 -17.62
C GLY A 72 5.96 -0.91 -16.13
N THR A 73 4.97 -1.16 -15.26
CA THR A 73 5.22 -1.39 -13.82
C THR A 73 5.70 -2.82 -13.59
N SER A 74 6.98 -2.98 -13.24
CA SER A 74 7.54 -4.27 -12.85
C SER A 74 7.10 -4.64 -11.43
N VAL A 75 6.39 -5.77 -11.30
CA VAL A 75 5.88 -6.24 -10.01
C VAL A 75 6.60 -7.49 -9.48
N GLY A 76 7.60 -7.99 -10.20
CA GLY A 76 8.38 -9.18 -9.78
C GLY A 76 7.51 -10.44 -9.60
N GLY A 77 6.49 -10.62 -10.44
CA GLY A 77 5.58 -11.78 -10.35
C GLY A 77 4.67 -11.77 -9.11
N ARG A 78 4.43 -10.60 -8.51
CA ARG A 78 3.50 -10.41 -7.40
C ARG A 78 2.22 -9.71 -7.88
N ASP A 79 1.13 -9.95 -7.15
CA ASP A 79 -0.18 -9.38 -7.41
C ASP A 79 -0.91 -9.07 -6.09
N GLY A 80 -2.21 -8.74 -6.18
CA GLY A 80 -3.08 -8.61 -5.01
C GLY A 80 -2.87 -7.35 -4.18
N PHE A 81 -2.13 -6.37 -4.68
CA PHE A 81 -1.83 -5.10 -4.00
C PHE A 81 -3.10 -4.29 -3.69
N MET A 82 -3.13 -3.67 -2.51
CA MET A 82 -4.26 -2.89 -2.03
C MET A 82 -3.79 -1.68 -1.21
N ILE A 83 -4.61 -0.63 -1.24
CA ILE A 83 -4.65 0.42 -0.22
C ILE A 83 -5.80 0.09 0.72
N HIS A 84 -5.60 0.22 2.02
CA HIS A 84 -6.67 0.08 3.01
C HIS A 84 -6.35 0.90 4.26
N GLY A 85 -7.36 1.13 5.09
CA GLY A 85 -7.16 1.75 6.41
C GLY A 85 -6.34 0.87 7.35
N ASP A 86 -5.77 1.47 8.39
CA ASP A 86 -5.03 0.70 9.39
C ASP A 86 -5.93 -0.34 10.07
N ARG A 87 -5.33 -1.46 10.49
CA ARG A 87 -6.05 -2.42 11.31
C ARG A 87 -6.25 -1.77 12.68
N MET A 88 -7.46 -1.27 12.95
CA MET A 88 -7.83 -0.96 14.32
C MET A 88 -7.67 -2.25 15.13
N LEU A 89 -6.72 -2.26 16.08
CA LEU A 89 -6.72 -3.26 17.13
C LEU A 89 -8.13 -3.23 17.73
N ARG A 90 -8.80 -4.39 17.80
CA ARG A 90 -10.01 -4.47 18.60
C ARG A 90 -9.61 -4.06 20.00
N VAL A 91 -10.08 -2.90 20.44
CA VAL A 91 -10.20 -2.63 21.87
C VAL A 91 -11.36 -3.51 22.30
N GLU A 92 -11.05 -4.64 22.93
CA GLU A 92 -12.05 -5.31 23.74
C GLU A 92 -12.38 -4.36 24.88
N HIS A 93 -13.57 -3.76 24.83
CA HIS A 93 -14.12 -3.12 26.01
C HIS A 93 -14.44 -4.23 27.02
N PRO A 94 -14.07 -4.05 28.30
CA PRO A 94 -14.42 -5.01 29.35
C PRO A 94 -15.94 -5.16 29.52
#